data_AF-A0A2V8XU04-F1
#
_entry.id   AF-A0A2V8XU04-F1
#
_cell.length_a   1.000
_cell.length_b   1.000
_cell.length_c   1.000
_cell.angle_alpha   90.00
_cell.angle_beta   90.00
_cell.angle_gamma   90.00
#
_symmetry.space_group_name_H-M   'P 1'
#
loop_
_entity.id
_entity.type
_entity.pdbx_description
1 polymer ?
#
loop_
_entity_poly.entity_id
_entity_poly.type
_entity_poly.pdbx_seq_one_letter_code
_entity_poly.pdbx_strand_id
1 'polypeptide(L)'
;MLIGQRLREIREAKGLSQVAISDATGLVQPYLSRVENGHTVPGVETLEKWARALGMPLYVLLYEGEGPPQPLKLSRENEQELWGDSERESQALFELRQSLAKMNDRERKILLSLTERMASRSRSAEKRRAEPAREPG
;
A
#
# COMPACT_ATOMS: atom_id res chain seq x y z
N MET A 1 9.97 -2.85 13.49
CA MET A 1 11.40 -2.59 13.21
C MET A 1 11.61 -1.07 13.08
N LEU A 2 12.58 -0.47 13.77
CA LEU A 2 12.92 0.96 13.55
C LEU A 2 13.87 1.03 12.35
N ILE A 3 13.47 1.76 11.30
CA ILE A 3 14.21 1.87 10.03
C ILE A 3 15.71 2.16 10.20
N GLY A 4 16.08 2.94 11.23
CA GLY A 4 17.46 3.25 11.59
C GLY A 4 18.32 2.02 11.91
N GLN A 5 17.77 1.08 12.66
CA GLN A 5 18.47 -0.16 13.00
C GLN A 5 18.72 -1.01 11.74
N ARG A 6 17.74 -1.09 10.84
CA ARG A 6 17.89 -1.82 9.57
C ARG A 6 18.95 -1.21 8.67
N LEU A 7 19.02 0.13 8.60
CA LEU A 7 20.08 0.84 7.88
C LEU A 7 21.47 0.48 8.44
N ARG A 8 21.60 0.45 9.77
CA ARG A 8 22.84 0.07 10.45
C ARG A 8 23.24 -1.38 10.14
N GLU A 9 22.32 -2.32 10.28
CA GLU A 9 22.56 -3.75 10.03
C GLU A 9 23.06 -3.98 8.60
N ILE A 10 22.41 -3.37 7.61
CA ILE A 10 22.81 -3.48 6.21
C ILE A 10 24.18 -2.83 5.97
N ARG A 11 24.42 -1.65 6.54
CA ARG A 11 25.70 -0.94 6.43
C ARG A 11 26.84 -1.80 6.98
N GLU A 12 26.66 -2.36 8.18
CA GLU A 12 27.65 -3.20 8.85
C GLU A 12 27.87 -4.52 8.10
N ALA A 13 26.81 -5.15 7.60
CA ALA A 13 26.91 -6.35 6.76
C ALA A 13 27.70 -6.11 5.46
N LYS A 14 27.70 -4.88 4.94
CA LYS A 14 28.51 -4.46 3.78
C LYS A 14 29.91 -3.96 4.13
N GLY A 15 30.29 -3.95 5.42
CA GLY A 15 31.59 -3.45 5.88
C GLY A 15 31.77 -1.94 5.69
N LEU A 16 30.69 -1.17 5.54
CA LEU A 16 30.75 0.27 5.30
C LEU A 16 30.80 1.04 6.63
N SER A 17 31.62 2.08 6.70
CA SER A 17 31.62 3.01 7.84
C SER A 17 30.52 4.07 7.69
N GLN A 18 30.15 4.73 8.78
CA GLN A 18 29.26 5.90 8.70
C GLN A 18 29.88 7.02 7.86
N VAL A 19 31.21 7.16 7.85
CA VAL A 19 31.94 8.10 7.00
C VAL A 19 31.75 7.75 5.53
N ALA A 20 31.88 6.47 5.15
CA ALA A 20 31.66 6.03 3.77
C ALA A 20 30.23 6.32 3.28
N ILE A 21 29.22 6.13 4.14
CA ILE A 21 27.84 6.53 3.81
C ILE A 21 27.72 8.05 3.72
N SER A 22 28.38 8.81 4.60
CA SER A 22 28.41 10.27 4.57
C SER A 22 28.92 10.78 3.23
N ASP A 23 30.05 10.25 2.78
CA ASP A 23 30.69 10.60 1.51
C ASP A 23 29.79 10.25 0.31
N ALA A 24 29.15 9.08 0.33
CA ALA A 24 28.30 8.62 -0.77
C ALA A 24 26.94 9.34 -0.85
N THR A 25 26.40 9.82 0.29
CA THR A 25 25.06 10.43 0.36
C THR A 25 25.09 11.95 0.41
N GLY A 26 26.23 12.56 0.74
CA GLY A 26 26.35 13.98 1.07
C GLY A 26 25.68 14.37 2.39
N LEU A 27 25.25 13.40 3.20
CA LEU A 27 24.66 13.63 4.52
C LEU A 27 25.78 13.69 5.56
N VAL A 28 25.65 14.58 6.54
CA VAL A 28 26.66 14.71 7.61
C VAL A 28 26.64 13.52 8.57
N GLN A 29 27.82 13.05 8.98
CA GLN A 29 27.96 11.89 9.88
C GLN A 29 27.13 11.97 11.19
N PRO A 30 27.02 13.12 11.89
CA PRO A 30 26.16 13.22 13.08
C PRO A 30 24.69 12.92 12.79
N TYR A 31 24.19 13.30 11.60
CA TYR A 31 22.82 12.98 11.18
C TYR A 31 22.65 11.49 10.97
N LEU A 32 23.60 10.82 10.31
CA LEU A 32 23.58 9.36 10.10
C LEU A 32 23.53 8.61 11.43
N SER A 33 24.36 9.02 12.40
CA SER A 33 24.37 8.44 13.75
C SER A 33 23.03 8.61 14.46
N ARG A 34 22.38 9.78 14.37
CA ARG A 34 21.03 9.97 14.94
C ARG A 34 19.99 9.07 14.28
N VAL A 35 20.07 8.88 12.96
CA VAL A 35 19.17 7.98 12.23
C VAL A 35 19.39 6.53 12.68
N GLU A 36 20.62 6.04 12.66
CA GLU A 36 20.94 4.64 13.01
C GLU A 36 20.57 4.28 14.45
N ASN A 37 20.68 5.25 15.37
CA ASN A 37 20.33 5.06 16.78
C ASN A 37 18.85 5.39 17.10
N GLY A 38 18.03 5.69 16.10
CA GLY A 38 16.60 5.94 16.29
C GLY A 38 16.24 7.31 16.89
N HIS A 39 17.20 8.21 17.03
CA HIS A 39 16.98 9.59 17.49
C HIS A 39 16.31 10.48 16.43
N THR A 40 16.21 10.02 15.18
CA THR A 40 15.56 10.74 14.09
C THR A 40 15.01 9.77 13.06
N VAL A 41 13.79 10.03 12.60
CA VAL A 41 13.17 9.29 11.49
C VAL A 41 13.56 9.96 10.18
N PRO A 42 14.26 9.28 9.25
CA PRO A 42 14.60 9.84 7.95
C PRO A 42 13.35 9.93 7.06
N GLY A 43 13.28 10.98 6.23
CA GLY A 43 12.28 11.07 5.16
C GLY A 43 12.60 10.12 4.00
N VAL A 44 11.64 9.97 3.08
CA VAL A 44 11.77 9.07 1.91
C VAL A 44 12.97 9.44 1.03
N GLU A 45 13.17 10.74 0.76
CA GLU A 45 14.33 11.22 -0.03
C GLU A 45 15.67 10.80 0.60
N THR A 46 15.76 10.86 1.94
CA THR A 46 16.93 10.38 2.66
C THR A 46 17.09 8.88 2.48
N LEU A 47 16.02 8.10 2.64
CA LEU A 47 16.07 6.64 2.44
C LEU A 47 16.51 6.26 1.02
N GLU A 48 16.12 7.03 0.00
CA GLU A 48 16.60 6.84 -1.38
C GLU A 48 18.10 7.08 -1.50
N LYS A 49 18.64 8.13 -0.86
CA LYS A 49 20.09 8.37 -0.82
C LYS A 49 20.83 7.20 -0.17
N TRP A 50 20.31 6.69 0.95
CA TRP A 50 20.85 5.50 1.61
C TRP A 50 20.80 4.27 0.72
N ALA A 51 19.65 3.98 0.10
CA ALA A 51 19.49 2.84 -0.80
C ALA A 51 20.51 2.88 -1.95
N ARG A 52 20.72 4.07 -2.55
CA ARG A 52 21.73 4.31 -3.58
C ARG A 52 23.15 4.09 -3.06
N ALA A 53 23.51 4.66 -1.91
CA ALA A 53 24.83 4.47 -1.29
C ALA A 53 25.10 3.01 -0.90
N LEU A 54 24.06 2.29 -0.50
CA LEU A 54 24.11 0.87 -0.19
C LEU A 54 24.01 -0.01 -1.44
N GLY A 55 23.82 0.54 -2.64
CA GLY A 55 23.74 -0.20 -3.90
C GLY A 55 22.58 -1.21 -3.92
N MET A 56 21.40 -0.82 -3.44
CA MET A 56 20.21 -1.67 -3.42
C MET A 56 18.93 -0.90 -3.71
N PRO A 57 17.86 -1.59 -4.17
CA PRO A 57 16.55 -0.97 -4.30
C PRO A 57 15.99 -0.51 -2.94
N LEU A 58 15.31 0.64 -2.92
CA LEU A 58 14.70 1.21 -1.70
C LEU A 58 13.79 0.22 -0.97
N TYR A 59 13.01 -0.59 -1.70
CA TYR A 59 12.07 -1.53 -1.08
C TYR A 59 12.76 -2.51 -0.13
N VAL A 60 14.04 -2.83 -0.34
CA VAL A 60 14.82 -3.73 0.52
C VAL A 60 14.98 -3.15 1.93
N LEU A 61 14.99 -1.81 2.07
CA LEU A 61 15.00 -1.14 3.37
C LEU A 61 13.66 -1.26 4.11
N LEU A 62 12.57 -1.57 3.42
CA LEU A 62 11.21 -1.59 3.95
C LEU A 62 10.59 -2.99 3.99
N TYR A 63 11.25 -3.98 3.40
CA TYR A 63 10.72 -5.33 3.19
C TYR A 63 11.46 -6.38 4.03
N GLU A 64 10.73 -7.12 4.85
CA GLU A 64 11.29 -8.15 5.76
C GLU A 64 11.21 -9.59 5.20
N GLY A 65 10.66 -9.79 3.99
CA GLY A 65 10.53 -11.13 3.40
C GLY A 65 11.78 -11.60 2.64
N GLU A 66 11.86 -12.92 2.41
CA GLU A 66 12.88 -13.53 1.55
C GLU A 66 12.48 -13.38 0.06
N GLY A 67 13.23 -12.59 -0.69
CA GLY A 67 13.00 -12.31 -2.11
C GLY A 67 12.37 -10.93 -2.39
N PRO A 68 12.13 -10.57 -3.66
CA PRO A 68 11.35 -9.38 -3.98
C PRO A 68 9.90 -9.54 -3.48
N PRO A 69 9.27 -8.49 -2.93
CA PRO A 69 7.87 -8.55 -2.54
C PRO A 69 7.04 -9.04 -3.72
N GLN A 70 6.21 -10.07 -3.49
CA GLN A 70 5.25 -10.48 -4.51
C GLN A 70 4.38 -9.26 -4.83
N PRO A 71 4.21 -8.90 -6.10
CA PRO A 71 3.26 -7.88 -6.49
C PRO A 71 1.93 -8.21 -5.83
N LEU A 72 1.30 -7.22 -5.21
CA LEU A 72 -0.07 -7.37 -4.76
C LEU A 72 -0.86 -7.87 -5.98
N LYS A 73 -1.32 -9.12 -5.92
CA LYS A 73 -2.28 -9.66 -6.87
C LYS A 73 -3.60 -8.97 -6.57
N LEU A 74 -3.72 -7.71 -7.00
CA LEU A 74 -5.02 -7.16 -7.33
C LEU A 74 -5.50 -8.08 -8.44
N SER A 75 -6.41 -8.99 -8.12
CA SER A 75 -6.94 -9.96 -9.08
C SER A 75 -7.44 -9.17 -10.28
N ARG A 76 -6.77 -9.32 -11.43
CA ARG A 76 -7.24 -8.76 -12.71
C ARG A 76 -8.61 -9.30 -13.12
N GLU A 77 -9.07 -10.36 -12.47
CA GLU A 77 -10.45 -10.83 -12.56
C GLU A 77 -11.47 -9.81 -12.03
N ASN A 78 -11.04 -8.82 -11.23
CA ASN A 78 -11.82 -7.65 -10.82
C ASN A 78 -11.42 -6.35 -11.56
N GLU A 79 -10.60 -6.43 -12.63
CA GLU A 79 -10.37 -5.29 -13.54
C GLU A 79 -11.58 -5.02 -14.47
N GLN A 80 -12.64 -5.81 -14.37
CA GLN A 80 -13.95 -5.36 -14.83
C GLN A 80 -14.40 -4.23 -13.89
N GLU A 81 -14.09 -2.99 -14.29
CA GLU A 81 -14.39 -1.72 -13.62
C GLU A 81 -13.66 -1.50 -12.27
N LEU A 82 -12.40 -1.07 -12.33
CA LEU A 82 -11.85 -0.21 -11.27
C LEU A 82 -12.60 1.13 -11.28
N TRP A 83 -13.79 1.14 -10.68
CA TRP A 83 -14.55 2.35 -10.41
C TRP A 83 -13.71 3.27 -9.50
N GLY A 84 -13.42 4.49 -9.95
CA GLY A 84 -12.54 5.42 -9.23
C GLY A 84 -11.43 6.04 -10.08
N ASP A 85 -11.16 5.49 -11.26
CA ASP A 85 -10.01 5.90 -12.10
C ASP A 85 -10.29 7.16 -12.95
N SER A 86 -11.56 7.57 -13.05
CA SER A 86 -11.91 8.88 -13.61
C SER A 86 -11.88 9.98 -12.54
N GLU A 87 -11.52 11.21 -12.93
CA GLU A 87 -11.45 12.38 -12.05
C GLU A 87 -12.77 12.61 -11.28
N ARG A 88 -13.91 12.30 -11.91
CA ARG A 88 -15.24 12.41 -11.30
C ARG A 88 -15.51 11.29 -10.28
N GLU A 89 -15.08 10.06 -10.57
CA GLU A 89 -15.26 8.92 -9.67
C GLU A 89 -14.36 9.00 -8.44
N SER A 90 -13.14 9.51 -8.61
CA SER A 90 -12.22 9.81 -7.50
C SER A 90 -12.84 10.79 -6.49
N GLN A 91 -13.55 11.83 -6.96
CA GLN A 91 -14.25 12.77 -6.07
C GLN A 91 -15.39 12.08 -5.31
N ALA A 92 -16.21 11.27 -6.00
CA ALA A 92 -17.29 10.52 -5.37
C ALA A 92 -16.76 9.52 -4.31
N LEU A 93 -15.64 8.86 -4.60
CA LEU A 93 -14.98 7.94 -3.67
C LEU A 93 -14.44 8.69 -2.43
N PHE A 94 -13.85 9.86 -2.64
CA PHE A 94 -13.36 10.70 -1.55
C PHE A 94 -14.49 11.15 -0.62
N GLU A 95 -15.60 11.61 -1.18
CA GLU A 95 -16.80 12.03 -0.42
C GLU A 95 -17.44 10.86 0.33
N LEU A 96 -17.54 9.69 -0.31
CA LEU A 96 -18.01 8.48 0.33
C LEU A 96 -17.10 8.09 1.50
N ARG A 97 -15.78 8.07 1.29
CA ARG A 97 -14.80 7.76 2.35
C ARG A 97 -14.91 8.73 3.53
N GLN A 98 -15.06 10.02 3.27
CA GLN A 98 -15.26 11.00 4.34
C GLN A 98 -16.56 10.76 5.12
N SER A 99 -17.63 10.41 4.42
CA SER A 99 -18.93 10.13 5.03
C SER A 99 -18.87 8.87 5.89
N LEU A 100 -18.24 7.80 5.40
CA LEU A 100 -18.01 6.56 6.14
C LEU A 100 -17.16 6.79 7.41
N ALA A 101 -16.16 7.66 7.35
CA ALA A 101 -15.33 7.98 8.51
C ALA A 101 -16.13 8.66 9.64
N LYS A 102 -17.19 9.40 9.31
CA LYS A 102 -18.05 10.10 10.28
C LYS A 102 -19.19 9.22 10.83
N MET A 103 -19.44 8.06 10.23
CA MET A 103 -20.53 7.17 10.64
C MET A 103 -20.20 6.38 11.90
N ASN A 104 -21.19 6.26 12.79
CA ASN A 104 -21.13 5.38 13.96
C ASN A 104 -21.43 3.92 13.59
N ASP A 105 -21.21 2.99 14.52
CA ASP A 105 -21.34 1.55 14.26
C ASP A 105 -22.75 1.13 13.83
N ARG A 106 -23.79 1.82 14.31
CA ARG A 106 -25.18 1.51 13.92
C ARG A 106 -25.44 1.90 12.47
N GLU A 107 -24.99 3.09 12.07
CA GLU A 107 -25.10 3.58 10.69
C GLU A 107 -24.32 2.68 9.73
N ARG A 108 -23.10 2.25 10.11
CA ARG A 108 -22.30 1.31 9.32
C ARG A 108 -23.01 -0.02 9.10
N LYS A 109 -23.61 -0.60 10.16
CA LYS A 109 -24.38 -1.84 10.05
C LYS A 109 -25.58 -1.72 9.10
N ILE A 110 -26.28 -0.59 9.12
CA ILE A 110 -27.41 -0.35 8.22
C ILE A 110 -26.91 -0.29 6.77
N LEU A 111 -25.84 0.46 6.50
CA LEU A 111 -25.25 0.57 5.17
C LEU A 111 -24.79 -0.81 4.63
N LEU A 112 -24.12 -1.61 5.46
CA LEU A 112 -23.70 -2.97 5.09
C LEU A 112 -24.90 -3.87 4.76
N SER A 113 -25.96 -3.83 5.59
CA SER A 113 -27.17 -4.60 5.32
C SER A 113 -27.89 -4.18 4.03
N LEU A 114 -27.87 -2.88 3.70
CA LEU A 114 -28.46 -2.36 2.47
C LEU A 114 -27.64 -2.77 1.24
N THR A 115 -26.32 -2.63 1.31
CA THR A 115 -25.40 -3.03 0.23
C THR A 115 -25.47 -4.53 -0.04
N GLU A 116 -25.54 -5.39 0.98
CA GLU A 116 -25.76 -6.83 0.83
C GLU A 116 -27.08 -7.15 0.09
N ARG A 117 -28.17 -6.43 0.43
CA ARG A 117 -29.46 -6.57 -0.25
C ARG A 117 -29.42 -6.10 -1.70
N MET A 118 -28.64 -5.08 -2.01
CA MET A 118 -28.48 -4.59 -3.38
C MET A 118 -27.63 -5.56 -4.23
N ALA A 119 -26.52 -6.06 -3.68
CA ALA A 119 -25.63 -7.00 -4.35
C ALA A 119 -26.29 -8.37 -4.61
N SER A 120 -27.17 -8.83 -3.71
CA SER A 120 -27.96 -10.07 -3.90
C SER A 120 -29.07 -9.93 -4.96
N ARG A 121 -29.67 -8.74 -5.08
CA ARG A 121 -30.65 -8.45 -6.15
C ARG A 121 -30.02 -8.40 -7.54
N SER A 122 -28.83 -7.79 -7.66
CA SER A 122 -28.09 -7.74 -8.93
C SER A 122 -27.82 -9.16 -9.47
N ARG A 123 -27.27 -10.03 -8.63
CA ARG A 123 -26.98 -11.44 -8.98
C ARG A 123 -28.22 -12.25 -9.35
N SER A 124 -29.36 -11.95 -8.72
CA SER A 124 -30.64 -12.62 -9.01
C SER A 124 -31.23 -12.18 -10.36
N ALA A 125 -31.08 -10.90 -10.72
CA ALA A 125 -31.53 -10.38 -12.01
C ALA A 125 -30.63 -10.89 -13.17
N GLU A 126 -29.33 -11.01 -12.91
CA GLU A 126 -28.33 -11.51 -13.86
C GLU A 126 -28.52 -13.00 -14.14
N LYS A 127 -28.81 -13.81 -13.10
CA LYS A 127 -29.14 -15.23 -13.23
C LYS A 127 -30.43 -15.48 -14.03
N ARG A 128 -31.44 -14.62 -13.90
CA ARG A 128 -32.69 -14.70 -14.68
C ARG A 128 -32.52 -14.32 -16.15
N ARG A 129 -31.53 -13.49 -16.49
CA ARG A 129 -31.20 -13.14 -17.89
C ARG A 129 -30.41 -14.24 -18.61
N ALA A 130 -29.72 -15.11 -17.87
CA ALA A 130 -28.87 -16.17 -18.44
C ALA A 130 -29.61 -17.52 -18.67
N GLU A 131 -30.88 -17.64 -18.28
CA GLU A 131 -31.68 -18.86 -18.49
C GLU A 131 -32.40 -18.78 -19.85
N PRO A 132 -32.12 -19.66 -20.83
CA PRO A 132 -32.83 -19.64 -22.11
C PRO A 132 -34.27 -20.09 -21.90
N ALA A 133 -35.21 -19.42 -22.58
CA ALA A 133 -36.63 -19.75 -22.52
C ALA A 133 -36.83 -21.25 -22.80
N ARG A 134 -37.34 -21.98 -21.79
CA ARG A 134 -37.78 -23.36 -22.00
C ARG A 134 -38.96 -23.33 -22.97
N GLU A 135 -38.77 -23.89 -24.17
CA GLU A 135 -39.85 -24.09 -25.12
C GLU A 135 -40.90 -25.05 -24.52
N PRO A 136 -42.21 -24.76 -24.68
CA PRO A 136 -43.25 -25.65 -24.22
C PRO A 136 -43.39 -26.81 -25.22
N GLY A 137 -43.27 -28.03 -24.73
CA GLY A 137 -43.65 -29.26 -25.44
C GLY A 137 -45.08 -29.66 -25.16
#